data_AF-A0A0V8DV79-F1
#
_entry.id   AF-A0A0V8DV79-F1
#
_cell.length_a   1.000
_cell.length_b   1.000
_cell.length_c   1.000
_cell.angle_alpha   90.00
_cell.angle_beta   90.00
_cell.angle_gamma   90.00
#
_symmetry.space_group_name_H-M   'P 1'
#
loop_
_entity.id
_entity.type
_entity.pdbx_description
1 polymer ?
#
loop_
_entity_poly.entity_id
_entity_poly.type
_entity_poly.pdbx_seq_one_letter_code
_entity_poly.pdbx_strand_id
1 'polypeptide(L)'
;MLKNNYGKTEKEIRNAIGLPLSAFQDSGISPAALSAFENGKSEVNFEKLKSCLNILKVPLDSFMDLAESRPIFKGYGVAFQILREQRSFEFDVFKSLGISPYIFQMFEEGKVMLPFDIIDASLQLMHVSLSDFSYIVNKGQQDHFIELFDKIEFYDSIGSAPKLEEIFEEANQYPDYRLIALSSKSHLRGLSQEEVEEVGDFLIGIDIWTNVGVSVFINTLTQLSTTMILSVVNDFIKNFELYREDIILRRNITRALVLVSMRMMDNGEDALASQIIESSRQFLFHKDCYASSLYTFALGYNLYYIGKIEEGVSKMQEILHFFDLIGDKITENELQALFQRISNNEPSLI
;
A
#
# COMPACT_ATOMS: atom_id res chain seq x y z
N MET A 1 39.79 -3.94 -3.16
CA MET A 1 39.51 -4.66 -1.91
C MET A 1 38.85 -3.68 -0.97
N LEU A 2 37.59 -3.91 -0.57
CA LEU A 2 36.96 -3.15 0.51
C LEU A 2 37.89 -3.28 1.73
N LYS A 3 38.38 -2.16 2.27
CA LYS A 3 38.93 -2.14 3.62
C LYS A 3 37.76 -2.51 4.53
N ASN A 4 37.58 -3.79 4.82
CA ASN A 4 36.54 -4.18 5.76
C ASN A 4 36.96 -3.60 7.12
N ASN A 5 36.10 -2.78 7.72
CA ASN A 5 36.35 -2.23 9.04
C ASN A 5 35.83 -3.20 10.11
N TYR A 6 35.66 -4.49 9.79
CA TYR A 6 34.87 -5.42 10.60
C TYR A 6 35.46 -5.60 11.99
N GLY A 7 36.78 -5.78 12.08
CA GLY A 7 37.45 -5.84 13.38
C GLY A 7 37.27 -4.57 14.19
N LYS A 8 37.41 -3.40 13.56
CA LYS A 8 37.23 -2.12 14.23
C LYS A 8 35.79 -1.92 14.72
N THR A 9 34.80 -2.25 13.89
CA THR A 9 33.38 -2.18 14.23
C THR A 9 33.00 -3.17 15.33
N GLU A 10 33.51 -4.40 15.28
CA GLU A 10 33.31 -5.39 16.34
C GLU A 10 33.88 -4.88 17.67
N LYS A 11 35.10 -4.33 17.66
CA LYS A 11 35.71 -3.69 18.82
C LYS A 11 34.87 -2.55 19.39
N GLU A 12 34.35 -1.68 18.53
CA GLU A 12 33.52 -0.54 18.91
C GLU A 12 32.24 -1.02 19.60
N ILE A 13 31.52 -1.97 18.99
CA ILE A 13 30.30 -2.57 19.55
C ILE A 13 30.61 -3.26 20.88
N ARG A 14 31.64 -4.13 20.93
CA ARG A 14 32.02 -4.87 22.12
C ARG A 14 32.33 -3.95 23.29
N ASN A 15 33.09 -2.88 23.04
CA ASN A 15 33.41 -1.89 24.07
C ASN A 15 32.18 -1.10 24.50
N ALA A 16 31.28 -0.73 23.58
CA ALA A 16 30.06 -0.02 23.91
C ALA A 16 29.09 -0.85 24.77
N ILE A 17 29.02 -2.17 24.53
CA ILE A 17 28.25 -3.11 25.35
C ILE A 17 28.97 -3.43 26.68
N GLY A 18 30.29 -3.20 26.75
CA GLY A 18 31.09 -3.43 27.95
C GLY A 18 31.55 -4.88 28.14
N LEU A 19 31.62 -5.68 27.07
CA LEU A 19 32.08 -7.07 27.15
C LEU A 19 33.62 -7.17 27.08
N PRO A 20 34.26 -7.93 27.99
CA PRO A 20 35.69 -8.20 27.90
C PRO A 20 35.99 -9.21 26.79
N LEU A 21 37.24 -9.24 26.29
CA LEU A 21 37.69 -10.24 25.31
C LEU A 21 37.49 -11.69 25.80
N SER A 22 37.49 -11.92 27.12
CA SER A 22 37.24 -13.24 27.71
C SER A 22 35.82 -13.75 27.51
N ALA A 23 34.85 -12.88 27.21
CA ALA A 23 33.46 -13.30 26.95
C ALA A 23 33.30 -14.14 25.67
N PHE A 24 34.34 -14.18 24.82
CA PHE A 24 34.34 -14.83 23.51
C PHE A 24 35.15 -16.13 23.49
N GLN A 25 35.60 -16.63 24.64
CA GLN A 25 36.42 -17.86 24.68
C GLN A 25 35.65 -19.08 24.16
N ASP A 26 34.33 -19.12 24.41
CA ASP A 26 33.45 -20.22 23.99
C ASP A 26 33.01 -20.12 22.51
N SER A 27 33.31 -19.01 21.81
CA SER A 27 33.01 -18.86 20.38
C SER A 27 34.12 -19.39 19.46
N GLY A 28 35.08 -20.14 20.00
CA GLY A 28 36.16 -20.75 19.20
C GLY A 28 37.21 -19.73 18.70
N ILE A 29 37.25 -18.55 19.32
CA ILE A 29 38.26 -17.51 19.09
C ILE A 29 38.97 -17.18 20.40
N SER A 30 40.31 -17.19 20.40
CA SER A 30 41.06 -16.81 21.60
C SER A 30 41.02 -15.29 21.80
N PRO A 31 41.13 -14.77 23.04
CA PRO A 31 41.21 -13.34 23.31
C PRO A 31 42.29 -12.61 22.49
N ALA A 32 43.43 -13.27 22.28
CA ALA A 32 44.53 -12.73 21.47
C ALA A 32 44.16 -12.67 19.98
N ALA A 33 43.48 -13.69 19.45
CA ALA A 33 43.02 -13.71 18.06
C ALA A 33 41.91 -12.68 17.82
N LEU A 34 40.97 -12.53 18.76
CA LEU A 34 39.94 -11.49 18.68
C LEU A 34 40.59 -10.09 18.71
N SER A 35 41.52 -9.84 19.64
CA SER A 35 42.25 -8.58 19.68
C SER A 35 43.06 -8.31 18.40
N ALA A 36 43.69 -9.33 17.81
CA ALA A 36 44.38 -9.18 16.54
C ALA A 36 43.42 -8.78 15.40
N PHE A 37 42.24 -9.41 15.34
CA PHE A 37 41.18 -9.05 14.40
C PHE A 37 40.69 -7.62 14.60
N GLU A 38 40.35 -7.27 15.84
CA GLU A 38 39.86 -5.94 16.23
C GLU A 38 40.79 -4.79 15.85
N ASN A 39 42.10 -5.07 15.84
CA ASN A 39 43.13 -4.09 15.50
C ASN A 39 43.61 -4.22 14.03
N GLY A 40 42.89 -4.97 13.19
CA GLY A 40 43.18 -5.14 11.76
C GLY A 40 44.46 -5.92 11.46
N LYS A 41 44.95 -6.71 12.43
CA LYS A 41 46.17 -7.53 12.30
C LYS A 41 45.90 -8.94 11.77
N SER A 42 44.65 -9.40 11.84
CA SER A 42 44.23 -10.71 11.31
C SER A 42 42.79 -10.65 10.81
N GLU A 43 42.38 -11.63 10.02
CA GLU A 43 40.98 -11.84 9.65
C GLU A 43 40.37 -12.97 10.47
N VAL A 44 39.05 -12.97 10.61
CA VAL A 44 38.27 -14.09 11.16
C VAL A 44 37.40 -14.66 10.06
N ASN A 45 37.18 -15.98 10.10
CA ASN A 45 36.24 -16.60 9.19
C ASN A 45 34.79 -16.26 9.59
N PHE A 46 33.88 -16.52 8.66
CA PHE A 46 32.46 -16.18 8.82
C PHE A 46 31.79 -16.83 10.03
N GLU A 47 32.09 -18.10 10.32
CA GLU A 47 31.52 -18.81 11.46
C GLU A 47 31.94 -18.20 12.80
N LYS A 48 33.23 -17.85 12.94
CA LYS A 48 33.73 -17.16 14.13
C LYS A 48 33.12 -15.77 14.27
N LEU A 49 33.00 -15.03 13.17
CA LEU A 49 32.33 -13.72 13.19
C LEU A 49 30.89 -13.85 13.67
N LYS A 50 30.11 -14.78 13.11
CA LYS A 50 28.74 -15.07 13.55
C LYS A 50 28.67 -15.41 15.03
N SER A 51 29.56 -16.29 15.52
CA SER A 51 29.59 -16.63 16.94
C SER A 51 29.90 -15.42 17.83
N CYS A 52 30.79 -14.51 17.40
CA CYS A 52 31.02 -13.24 18.11
C CYS A 52 29.77 -12.36 18.11
N LEU A 53 29.11 -12.19 16.95
CA LEU A 53 27.91 -11.36 16.83
C LEU A 53 26.74 -11.90 17.66
N ASN A 54 26.60 -13.23 17.78
CA ASN A 54 25.62 -13.87 18.65
C ASN A 54 25.84 -13.51 20.14
N ILE A 55 27.10 -13.51 20.60
CA ILE A 55 27.45 -13.08 21.96
C ILE A 55 27.13 -11.58 22.16
N LEU A 56 27.44 -10.77 21.15
CA LEU A 56 27.16 -9.34 21.15
C LEU A 56 25.67 -9.01 20.97
N LYS A 57 24.82 -10.00 20.67
CA LYS A 57 23.39 -9.79 20.35
C LYS A 57 23.19 -8.78 19.21
N VAL A 58 23.94 -8.98 18.12
CA VAL A 58 23.92 -8.11 16.95
C VAL A 58 23.57 -8.93 15.71
N PRO A 59 22.48 -8.62 15.00
CA PRO A 59 22.19 -9.22 13.71
C PRO A 59 23.30 -8.94 12.71
N LEU A 60 23.64 -9.93 11.89
CA LEU A 60 24.71 -9.81 10.90
C LEU A 60 24.48 -8.62 9.96
N ASP A 61 23.27 -8.43 9.45
CA ASP A 61 22.98 -7.33 8.52
C ASP A 61 23.18 -5.95 9.18
N SER A 62 22.72 -5.77 10.41
CA SER A 62 22.96 -4.54 11.18
C SER A 62 24.46 -4.29 11.44
N PHE A 63 25.24 -5.35 11.67
CA PHE A 63 26.70 -5.22 11.78
C PHE A 63 27.33 -4.75 10.46
N MET A 64 26.88 -5.31 9.33
CA MET A 64 27.37 -4.95 8.01
C MET A 64 27.02 -3.51 7.64
N ASP A 65 25.83 -3.02 8.03
CA ASP A 65 25.44 -1.62 7.86
C ASP A 65 26.46 -0.66 8.52
N LEU A 66 26.85 -0.94 9.77
CA LEU A 66 27.86 -0.14 10.48
C LEU A 66 29.23 -0.26 9.82
N ALA A 67 29.67 -1.50 9.57
CA ALA A 67 31.04 -1.76 9.18
C ALA A 67 31.36 -1.27 7.77
N GLU A 68 30.36 -1.25 6.89
CA GLU A 68 30.46 -0.76 5.52
C GLU A 68 29.88 0.65 5.33
N SER A 69 29.28 1.24 6.38
CA SER A 69 28.60 2.55 6.31
C SER A 69 27.53 2.58 5.22
N ARG A 70 26.70 1.54 5.17
CA ARG A 70 25.64 1.43 4.17
C ARG A 70 24.62 2.57 4.34
N PRO A 71 24.17 3.20 3.25
CA PRO A 71 23.10 4.17 3.33
C PRO A 71 21.84 3.47 3.80
N ILE A 72 21.25 3.96 4.88
CA ILE A 72 19.97 3.47 5.37
C ILE A 72 18.94 4.59 5.44
N PHE A 73 17.68 4.25 5.21
CA PHE A 73 16.59 5.20 5.35
C PHE A 73 16.31 5.45 6.83
N LYS A 74 16.85 6.56 7.34
CA LYS A 74 16.77 6.92 8.77
C LYS A 74 15.35 7.11 9.30
N GLY A 75 14.36 7.29 8.40
CA GLY A 75 12.96 7.49 8.75
C GLY A 75 12.41 6.38 9.65
N TYR A 76 12.83 5.12 9.43
CA TYR A 76 12.39 3.99 10.26
C TYR A 76 12.82 4.14 11.73
N GLY A 77 14.12 4.38 11.96
CA GLY A 77 14.67 4.58 13.30
C GLY A 77 14.06 5.78 14.02
N VAL A 78 13.94 6.91 13.32
CA VAL A 78 13.39 8.15 13.88
C VAL A 78 11.92 7.98 14.24
N ALA A 79 11.10 7.39 13.35
CA ALA A 79 9.69 7.13 13.62
C ALA A 79 9.51 6.18 14.81
N PHE A 80 10.36 5.14 14.89
CA PHE A 80 10.33 4.18 15.97
C PHE A 80 10.67 4.84 17.31
N GLN A 81 11.72 5.66 17.34
CA GLN A 81 12.14 6.40 18.55
C GLN A 81 11.02 7.31 19.05
N ILE A 82 10.38 8.07 18.16
CA ILE A 82 9.25 8.94 18.51
C ILE A 82 8.14 8.12 19.17
N LEU A 83 7.74 7.00 18.57
CA LEU A 83 6.68 6.14 19.10
C LEU A 83 7.01 5.55 20.47
N ARG A 84 8.27 5.14 20.65
CA ARG A 84 8.78 4.56 21.90
C ARG A 84 8.81 5.59 23.03
N GLU A 85 9.40 6.75 22.78
CA GLU A 85 9.54 7.83 23.76
C GLU A 85 8.18 8.43 24.15
N GLN A 86 7.27 8.63 23.18
CA GLN A 86 5.91 9.12 23.44
C GLN A 86 5.12 8.23 24.42
N ARG A 87 5.39 6.93 24.43
CA ARG A 87 4.75 5.96 25.33
C ARG A 87 5.60 5.63 26.56
N SER A 88 6.74 6.31 26.72
CA SER A 88 7.69 6.10 27.83
C SER A 88 8.19 4.65 27.93
N PHE A 89 8.38 3.99 26.79
CA PHE A 89 8.98 2.65 26.76
C PHE A 89 10.50 2.73 26.83
N GLU A 90 11.07 2.13 27.86
CA GLU A 90 12.51 1.96 28.01
C GLU A 90 13.01 0.70 27.30
N PHE A 91 14.31 0.62 27.04
CA PHE A 91 14.92 -0.52 26.35
C PHE A 91 14.62 -1.88 27.03
N ASP A 92 14.40 -1.87 28.35
CA ASP A 92 14.18 -3.07 29.16
C ASP A 92 13.02 -3.96 28.66
N VAL A 93 12.02 -3.37 28.02
CA VAL A 93 10.89 -4.09 27.42
C VAL A 93 11.32 -4.97 26.25
N PHE A 94 12.38 -4.58 25.53
CA PHE A 94 12.85 -5.25 24.31
C PHE A 94 13.97 -6.26 24.56
N LYS A 95 14.41 -6.44 25.81
CA LYS A 95 15.50 -7.37 26.19
C LYS A 95 15.27 -8.81 25.71
N SER A 96 14.00 -9.24 25.67
CA SER A 96 13.59 -10.57 25.20
C SER A 96 13.84 -10.82 23.72
N LEU A 97 13.96 -9.75 22.91
CA LEU A 97 14.18 -9.84 21.46
C LEU A 97 15.63 -10.21 21.09
N GLY A 98 16.52 -10.34 22.07
CA GLY A 98 17.89 -10.82 21.81
C GLY A 98 18.76 -9.81 21.06
N ILE A 99 18.44 -8.51 21.16
CA ILE A 99 19.22 -7.41 20.59
C ILE A 99 19.95 -6.67 21.72
N SER A 100 21.14 -6.14 21.44
CA SER A 100 21.85 -5.30 22.40
C SER A 100 21.27 -3.87 22.48
N PRO A 101 21.30 -3.22 23.66
CA PRO A 101 20.88 -1.82 23.79
C PRO A 101 21.62 -0.89 22.83
N TYR A 102 22.90 -1.18 22.57
CA TYR A 102 23.72 -0.39 21.66
C TYR A 102 23.20 -0.43 20.23
N ILE A 103 22.90 -1.61 19.68
CA ILE A 103 22.37 -1.73 18.31
C ILE A 103 20.98 -1.13 18.19
N PHE A 104 20.16 -1.28 19.23
CA PHE A 104 18.84 -0.65 19.28
C PHE A 104 18.94 0.88 19.20
N GLN A 105 19.87 1.49 19.95
CA GLN A 105 20.16 2.92 19.84
C GLN A 105 20.67 3.30 18.44
N MET A 106 21.57 2.51 17.85
CA MET A 106 22.08 2.79 16.50
C MET A 106 20.97 2.73 15.43
N PHE A 107 19.95 1.90 15.63
CA PHE A 107 18.77 1.87 14.76
C PHE A 107 17.99 3.17 14.86
N GLU A 108 17.69 3.63 16.07
CA GLU A 108 16.96 4.89 16.30
C GLU A 108 17.70 6.11 15.74
N GLU A 109 19.03 6.13 15.83
CA GLU A 109 19.88 7.17 15.24
C GLU A 109 19.98 7.08 13.69
N GLY A 110 19.37 6.06 13.07
CA GLY A 110 19.42 5.83 11.64
C GLY A 110 20.82 5.48 11.15
N LYS A 111 21.56 4.66 11.91
CA LYS A 111 22.88 4.12 11.52
C LYS A 111 22.84 2.65 11.09
N VAL A 112 21.86 1.87 11.57
CA VAL A 112 21.62 0.49 11.14
C VAL A 112 20.16 0.23 10.86
N MET A 113 19.86 -0.77 10.04
CA MET A 113 18.53 -1.35 9.97
C MET A 113 18.45 -2.57 10.90
N LEU A 114 17.39 -2.66 11.71
CA LEU A 114 17.09 -3.90 12.42
C LEU A 114 16.42 -4.89 11.46
N PRO A 115 16.60 -6.20 11.68
CA PRO A 115 15.79 -7.22 11.01
C PRO A 115 14.30 -6.92 11.16
N PHE A 116 13.52 -7.16 10.10
CA PHE A 116 12.10 -6.80 10.08
C PHE A 116 11.29 -7.49 11.18
N ASP A 117 11.58 -8.75 11.48
CA ASP A 117 10.95 -9.52 12.56
C ASP A 117 11.18 -8.89 13.95
N ILE A 118 12.36 -8.30 14.16
CA ILE A 118 12.67 -7.55 15.38
C ILE A 118 11.89 -6.24 15.43
N ILE A 119 11.76 -5.52 14.31
CA ILE A 119 10.97 -4.29 14.23
C ILE A 119 9.50 -4.62 14.52
N ASP A 120 8.92 -5.62 13.86
CA ASP A 120 7.54 -6.05 14.06
C ASP A 120 7.28 -6.48 15.52
N ALA A 121 8.14 -7.34 16.08
CA ALA A 121 8.02 -7.74 17.48
C ALA A 121 8.14 -6.54 18.45
N SER A 122 9.01 -5.58 18.14
CA SER A 122 9.15 -4.36 18.94
C SER A 122 7.90 -3.49 18.87
N LEU A 123 7.29 -3.33 17.69
CA LEU A 123 6.04 -2.60 17.52
C LEU A 123 4.89 -3.27 18.28
N GLN A 124 4.81 -4.61 18.25
CA GLN A 124 3.83 -5.37 19.01
C GLN A 124 3.98 -5.17 20.53
N LEU A 125 5.21 -5.16 21.06
CA LEU A 125 5.49 -4.85 22.46
C LEU A 125 5.04 -3.42 22.84
N MET A 126 5.06 -2.49 21.89
CA MET A 126 4.59 -1.11 22.09
C MET A 126 3.09 -0.92 21.79
N HIS A 127 2.39 -1.98 21.37
CA HIS A 127 1.00 -1.94 20.88
C HIS A 127 0.82 -0.94 19.71
N VAL A 128 1.78 -0.93 18.79
CA VAL A 128 1.73 -0.14 17.56
C VAL A 128 1.56 -1.10 16.38
N SER A 129 0.62 -0.82 15.48
CA SER A 129 0.47 -1.60 14.26
C SER A 129 1.54 -1.24 13.23
N LEU A 130 1.88 -2.17 12.33
CA LEU A 130 2.76 -1.89 11.20
C LEU A 130 2.21 -0.74 10.32
N SER A 131 0.89 -0.64 10.17
CA SER A 131 0.25 0.42 9.40
C SER A 131 0.45 1.81 10.01
N ASP A 132 0.28 1.95 11.34
CA ASP A 132 0.53 3.21 12.03
C ASP A 132 2.01 3.60 11.95
N PHE A 133 2.90 2.61 12.09
CA PHE A 133 4.33 2.83 11.96
C PHE A 133 4.68 3.32 10.55
N SER A 134 4.20 2.64 9.51
CA SER A 134 4.40 3.04 8.12
C SER A 134 3.88 4.45 7.84
N TYR A 135 2.71 4.80 8.36
CA TYR A 135 2.13 6.14 8.22
C TYR A 135 3.06 7.22 8.82
N ILE A 136 3.65 6.98 9.97
CA ILE A 136 4.59 7.92 10.62
C ILE A 136 5.91 8.00 9.86
N VAL A 137 6.44 6.86 9.40
CA VAL A 137 7.65 6.80 8.57
C VAL A 137 7.46 7.64 7.30
N ASN A 138 6.27 7.58 6.70
CA ASN A 138 5.88 8.36 5.52
C ASN A 138 5.41 9.79 5.86
N LYS A 139 5.64 10.28 7.08
CA LYS A 139 5.27 11.63 7.54
C LYS A 139 3.78 11.96 7.35
N GLY A 140 2.92 10.97 7.51
CA GLY A 140 1.48 11.08 7.34
C GLY A 140 1.00 11.06 5.89
N GLN A 141 1.88 10.73 4.95
CA GLN A 141 1.48 10.46 3.57
C GLN A 141 1.01 9.01 3.43
N GLN A 142 0.00 8.81 2.59
CA GLN A 142 -0.46 7.49 2.19
C GLN A 142 0.59 6.79 1.32
N ASP A 143 0.31 5.53 0.96
CA ASP A 143 1.09 4.85 -0.07
C ASP A 143 1.18 5.72 -1.34
N HIS A 144 2.41 5.93 -1.81
CA HIS A 144 2.69 6.86 -2.91
C HIS A 144 1.97 6.48 -4.21
N PHE A 145 1.80 5.18 -4.49
CA PHE A 145 1.09 4.73 -5.69
C PHE A 145 -0.40 5.03 -5.58
N ILE A 146 -1.00 4.78 -4.41
CA ILE A 146 -2.42 5.09 -4.17
C ILE A 146 -2.69 6.59 -4.27
N GLU A 147 -1.81 7.43 -3.72
CA GLU A 147 -1.94 8.89 -3.83
C GLU A 147 -1.95 9.36 -5.31
N LEU A 148 -1.20 8.70 -6.19
CA LEU A 148 -1.20 9.03 -7.61
C LEU A 148 -2.50 8.61 -8.30
N PHE A 149 -3.07 7.45 -7.95
CA PHE A 149 -4.40 7.06 -8.47
C PHE A 149 -5.50 8.00 -7.96
N ASP A 150 -5.48 8.37 -6.67
CA ASP A 150 -6.45 9.32 -6.11
C ASP A 150 -6.37 10.69 -6.83
N LYS A 151 -5.16 11.14 -7.20
CA LYS A 151 -4.97 12.35 -8.00
C LYS A 151 -5.51 12.22 -9.42
N ILE A 152 -5.30 11.08 -10.07
CA ILE A 152 -5.87 10.82 -11.40
C ILE A 152 -7.38 10.96 -11.34
N GLU A 153 -8.02 10.26 -10.40
CA GLU A 153 -9.48 10.27 -10.25
C GLU A 153 -10.03 11.66 -9.90
N PHE A 154 -9.36 12.39 -9.01
CA PHE A 154 -9.72 13.77 -8.69
C PHE A 154 -9.60 14.70 -9.90
N TYR A 155 -8.50 14.62 -10.65
CA TYR A 155 -8.29 15.50 -11.80
C TYR A 155 -9.22 15.15 -12.97
N ASP A 156 -9.55 13.88 -13.14
CA ASP A 156 -10.58 13.44 -14.07
C ASP A 156 -11.95 14.03 -13.68
N SER A 157 -12.33 13.94 -12.40
CA SER A 157 -13.65 14.41 -11.97
C SER A 157 -13.88 15.92 -12.07
N ILE A 158 -12.80 16.71 -12.00
CA ILE A 158 -12.85 18.16 -12.27
C ILE A 158 -12.53 18.52 -13.72
N GLY A 159 -12.31 17.54 -14.60
CA GLY A 159 -12.05 17.72 -16.03
C GLY A 159 -10.69 18.37 -16.36
N SER A 160 -9.66 18.15 -15.52
CA SER A 160 -8.34 18.76 -15.65
C SER A 160 -7.38 17.92 -16.51
N ALA A 161 -7.60 17.91 -17.82
CA ALA A 161 -6.69 17.25 -18.77
C ALA A 161 -5.20 17.65 -18.64
N PRO A 162 -4.82 18.92 -18.41
CA PRO A 162 -3.41 19.28 -18.23
C PRO A 162 -2.75 18.60 -17.03
N LYS A 163 -3.51 18.38 -15.94
CA LYS A 163 -2.98 17.73 -14.73
C LYS A 163 -2.84 16.22 -14.90
N LEU A 164 -3.77 15.60 -15.63
CA LEU A 164 -3.64 14.21 -16.04
C LEU A 164 -2.42 14.00 -16.96
N GLU A 165 -2.17 14.93 -17.90
CA GLU A 165 -1.00 14.85 -18.79
C GLU A 165 0.32 14.98 -18.00
N GLU A 166 0.37 15.87 -16.98
CA GLU A 166 1.51 15.99 -16.07
C GLU A 166 1.81 14.66 -15.36
N ILE A 167 0.78 14.00 -14.80
CA ILE A 167 0.93 12.68 -14.16
C ILE A 167 1.40 11.63 -15.16
N PHE A 168 0.83 11.62 -16.37
CA PHE A 168 1.22 10.67 -17.42
C PHE A 168 2.70 10.81 -17.77
N GLU A 169 3.16 12.03 -18.07
CA GLU A 169 4.54 12.30 -18.48
C GLU A 169 5.55 12.06 -17.35
N GLU A 170 5.18 12.33 -16.10
CA GLU A 170 6.03 12.01 -14.94
C GLU A 170 6.14 10.50 -14.73
N ALA A 171 5.01 9.80 -14.70
CA ALA A 171 4.97 8.34 -14.51
C ALA A 171 5.70 7.59 -15.63
N ASN A 172 5.65 8.07 -16.88
CA ASN A 172 6.29 7.43 -18.02
C ASN A 172 7.84 7.49 -17.98
N GLN A 173 8.42 8.27 -17.06
CA GLN A 173 9.87 8.31 -16.83
C GLN A 173 10.39 7.09 -16.06
N TYR A 174 9.51 6.35 -15.38
CA TYR A 174 9.88 5.26 -14.50
C TYR A 174 9.17 3.97 -14.91
N PRO A 175 9.90 2.88 -15.21
CA PRO A 175 9.30 1.60 -15.58
C PRO A 175 8.28 1.07 -14.55
N ASP A 176 8.56 1.25 -13.25
CA ASP A 176 7.69 0.77 -12.18
C ASP A 176 6.36 1.55 -12.07
N TYR A 177 6.22 2.67 -12.78
CA TYR A 177 5.04 3.53 -12.78
C TYR A 177 4.19 3.35 -14.04
N ARG A 178 4.53 2.36 -14.87
CA ARG A 178 3.89 2.13 -16.17
C ARG A 178 2.37 2.03 -16.08
N LEU A 179 1.84 1.30 -15.10
CA LEU A 179 0.39 1.16 -14.91
C LEU A 179 -0.29 2.46 -14.44
N ILE A 180 0.42 3.32 -13.69
CA ILE A 180 -0.08 4.66 -13.34
C ILE A 180 -0.17 5.52 -14.61
N ALA A 181 0.86 5.48 -15.45
CA ALA A 181 0.86 6.21 -16.72
C ALA A 181 -0.32 5.77 -17.60
N LEU A 182 -0.55 4.46 -17.75
CA LEU A 182 -1.69 3.94 -18.51
C LEU A 182 -3.04 4.34 -17.90
N SER A 183 -3.17 4.30 -16.57
CA SER A 183 -4.36 4.79 -15.87
C SER A 183 -4.62 6.28 -16.03
N SER A 184 -3.59 7.12 -16.21
CA SER A 184 -3.80 8.54 -16.52
C SER A 184 -4.14 8.76 -18.00
N LYS A 185 -3.44 8.04 -18.89
CA LYS A 185 -3.65 8.11 -20.34
C LYS A 185 -5.06 7.67 -20.73
N SER A 186 -5.65 6.72 -19.99
CA SER A 186 -6.97 6.19 -20.27
C SER A 186 -8.05 7.27 -20.26
N HIS A 187 -7.95 8.21 -19.31
CA HIS A 187 -8.86 9.37 -19.17
C HIS A 187 -8.58 10.51 -20.15
N LEU A 188 -7.39 10.52 -20.78
CA LEU A 188 -6.98 11.59 -21.71
C LEU A 188 -7.34 11.32 -23.17
N ARG A 189 -6.91 10.16 -23.69
CA ARG A 189 -6.88 9.90 -25.14
C ARG A 189 -7.09 8.44 -25.55
N GLY A 190 -7.44 7.58 -24.60
CA GLY A 190 -7.52 6.14 -24.85
C GLY A 190 -6.15 5.47 -24.92
N LEU A 191 -6.15 4.15 -24.74
CA LEU A 191 -5.01 3.25 -24.83
C LEU A 191 -4.96 2.60 -26.22
N SER A 192 -3.75 2.26 -26.65
CA SER A 192 -3.56 1.41 -27.83
C SER A 192 -3.98 -0.03 -27.51
N GLN A 193 -4.17 -0.86 -28.54
CA GLN A 193 -4.50 -2.26 -28.32
C GLN A 193 -3.41 -3.02 -27.55
N GLU A 194 -2.14 -2.72 -27.82
CA GLU A 194 -0.99 -3.28 -27.07
C GLU A 194 -1.03 -2.87 -25.59
N GLU A 195 -1.40 -1.62 -25.30
CA GLU A 195 -1.52 -1.13 -23.92
C GLU A 195 -2.73 -1.72 -23.19
N VAL A 196 -3.84 -1.96 -23.90
CA VAL A 196 -4.99 -2.68 -23.33
C VAL A 196 -4.63 -4.13 -23.03
N GLU A 197 -3.86 -4.79 -23.90
CA GLU A 197 -3.32 -6.13 -23.66
C GLU A 197 -2.35 -6.14 -22.47
N GLU A 198 -1.46 -5.16 -22.35
CA GLU A 198 -0.56 -4.98 -21.21
C GLU A 198 -1.31 -4.84 -19.87
N VAL A 199 -2.34 -3.99 -19.83
CA VAL A 199 -3.22 -3.85 -18.65
C VAL A 199 -3.97 -5.15 -18.38
N GLY A 200 -4.49 -5.80 -19.42
CA GLY A 200 -5.21 -7.07 -19.31
C GLY A 200 -4.35 -8.18 -18.71
N ASP A 201 -3.11 -8.35 -19.20
CA ASP A 201 -2.15 -9.33 -18.70
C ASP A 201 -1.80 -9.08 -17.22
N PHE A 202 -1.61 -7.80 -16.85
CA PHE A 202 -1.41 -7.44 -15.45
C PHE A 202 -2.61 -7.85 -14.58
N LEU A 203 -3.83 -7.45 -14.95
CA LEU A 203 -5.04 -7.72 -14.16
C LEU A 203 -5.34 -9.21 -14.03
N ILE A 204 -5.18 -9.98 -15.11
CA ILE A 204 -5.40 -11.43 -15.12
C ILE A 204 -4.32 -12.16 -14.30
N GLY A 205 -3.12 -11.60 -14.18
CA GLY A 205 -2.04 -12.15 -13.36
C GLY A 205 -2.21 -11.96 -11.85
N ILE A 206 -3.26 -11.28 -11.38
CA ILE A 206 -3.46 -10.99 -9.95
C ILE A 206 -4.11 -12.18 -9.23
N ASP A 207 -3.33 -12.86 -8.38
CA ASP A 207 -3.86 -13.86 -7.45
C ASP A 207 -4.52 -13.24 -6.21
N ILE A 208 -3.90 -12.20 -5.66
CA ILE A 208 -4.38 -11.49 -4.46
C ILE A 208 -4.44 -10.00 -4.77
N TRP A 209 -5.66 -9.48 -4.84
CA TRP A 209 -5.91 -8.08 -5.12
C TRP A 209 -5.47 -7.18 -3.96
N THR A 210 -4.78 -6.10 -4.32
CA THR A 210 -4.46 -4.96 -3.46
C THR A 210 -5.13 -3.70 -4.04
N ASN A 211 -5.11 -2.60 -3.29
CA ASN A 211 -5.69 -1.35 -3.77
C ASN A 211 -5.07 -0.87 -5.09
N VAL A 212 -3.79 -1.12 -5.34
CA VAL A 212 -3.14 -0.79 -6.63
C VAL A 212 -3.82 -1.51 -7.79
N GLY A 213 -4.04 -2.83 -7.67
CA GLY A 213 -4.70 -3.60 -8.72
C GLY A 213 -6.14 -3.11 -8.98
N VAL A 214 -6.88 -2.85 -7.91
CA VAL A 214 -8.25 -2.32 -8.00
C VAL A 214 -8.27 -0.93 -8.64
N SER A 215 -7.34 -0.05 -8.28
CA SER A 215 -7.22 1.29 -8.88
C SER A 215 -6.87 1.24 -10.36
N VAL A 216 -5.95 0.35 -10.78
CA VAL A 216 -5.66 0.13 -12.21
C VAL A 216 -6.92 -0.33 -12.94
N PHE A 217 -7.65 -1.30 -12.38
CA PHE A 217 -8.90 -1.78 -12.96
C PHE A 217 -9.95 -0.68 -13.12
N ILE A 218 -10.18 0.13 -12.07
CA ILE A 218 -11.13 1.26 -12.11
C ILE A 218 -10.75 2.26 -13.20
N ASN A 219 -9.49 2.72 -13.21
CA ASN A 219 -9.05 3.80 -14.10
C ASN A 219 -8.94 3.35 -15.56
N THR A 220 -8.83 2.06 -15.83
CA THR A 220 -8.79 1.51 -17.20
C THR A 220 -10.11 0.85 -17.61
N LEU A 221 -11.11 0.85 -16.73
CA LEU A 221 -12.34 0.07 -16.86
C LEU A 221 -12.95 0.25 -18.25
N THR A 222 -13.06 1.47 -18.74
CA THR A 222 -13.78 1.88 -19.95
C THR A 222 -13.21 1.28 -21.24
N GLN A 223 -11.99 0.74 -21.19
CA GLN A 223 -11.25 0.23 -22.33
C GLN A 223 -11.15 -1.29 -22.36
N LEU A 224 -11.52 -1.94 -21.26
CA LEU A 224 -11.48 -3.40 -21.14
C LEU A 224 -12.66 -4.04 -21.89
N SER A 225 -12.47 -5.26 -22.38
CA SER A 225 -13.58 -6.05 -22.94
C SER A 225 -14.51 -6.57 -21.84
N THR A 226 -15.79 -6.82 -22.18
CA THR A 226 -16.76 -7.44 -21.24
C THR A 226 -16.22 -8.74 -20.65
N THR A 227 -15.50 -9.56 -21.43
CA THR A 227 -14.90 -10.81 -20.93
C THR A 227 -13.85 -10.59 -19.85
N MET A 228 -12.95 -9.60 -20.03
CA MET A 228 -11.94 -9.27 -19.02
C MET A 228 -12.58 -8.75 -17.74
N ILE A 229 -13.56 -7.84 -17.89
CA ILE A 229 -14.32 -7.29 -16.75
C ILE A 229 -14.94 -8.41 -15.94
N LEU A 230 -15.61 -9.35 -16.60
CA LEU A 230 -16.27 -10.46 -15.91
C LEU A 230 -15.28 -11.42 -15.24
N SER A 231 -14.07 -11.58 -15.79
CA SER A 231 -13.01 -12.31 -15.10
C SER A 231 -12.67 -11.66 -13.76
N VAL A 232 -12.41 -10.34 -13.78
CA VAL A 232 -12.09 -9.56 -12.57
C VAL A 232 -13.23 -9.59 -11.55
N VAL A 233 -14.48 -9.39 -11.99
CA VAL A 233 -15.67 -9.45 -11.12
C VAL A 233 -15.79 -10.82 -10.46
N ASN A 234 -15.60 -11.90 -11.22
CA ASN A 234 -15.66 -13.26 -10.69
C ASN A 234 -14.55 -13.52 -9.66
N ASP A 235 -13.34 -13.01 -9.89
CA ASP A 235 -12.22 -13.15 -8.96
C ASP A 235 -12.47 -12.38 -7.65
N PHE A 236 -13.04 -11.18 -7.71
CA PHE A 236 -13.47 -10.45 -6.50
C PHE A 236 -14.48 -11.26 -5.69
N ILE A 237 -15.53 -11.76 -6.34
CA ILE A 237 -16.60 -12.51 -5.68
C ILE A 237 -16.07 -13.81 -5.07
N LYS A 238 -15.29 -14.58 -5.85
CA LYS A 238 -14.73 -15.86 -5.42
C LYS A 238 -13.80 -15.72 -4.21
N ASN A 239 -13.03 -14.64 -4.17
CA ASN A 239 -12.01 -14.40 -3.14
C ASN A 239 -12.48 -13.43 -2.04
N PHE A 240 -13.78 -13.16 -1.92
CA PHE A 240 -14.34 -12.24 -0.92
C PHE A 240 -13.79 -12.43 0.50
N GLU A 241 -13.58 -13.68 0.93
CA GLU A 241 -13.05 -14.00 2.26
C GLU A 241 -11.67 -13.38 2.54
N LEU A 242 -10.84 -13.17 1.51
CA LEU A 242 -9.53 -12.52 1.67
C LEU A 242 -9.66 -11.02 1.99
N TYR A 243 -10.75 -10.40 1.58
CA TYR A 243 -10.97 -8.95 1.70
C TYR A 243 -11.91 -8.59 2.85
N ARG A 244 -12.57 -9.58 3.47
CA ARG A 244 -13.64 -9.39 4.47
C ARG A 244 -13.31 -8.34 5.55
N GLU A 245 -12.08 -8.35 6.05
CA GLU A 245 -11.63 -7.49 7.15
C GLU A 245 -10.92 -6.20 6.68
N ASP A 246 -10.59 -6.07 5.39
CA ASP A 246 -9.97 -4.86 4.84
C ASP A 246 -11.05 -3.89 4.34
N ILE A 247 -11.41 -2.93 5.20
CA ILE A 247 -12.47 -1.95 4.92
C ILE A 247 -12.14 -1.10 3.68
N ILE A 248 -10.87 -0.70 3.50
CA ILE A 248 -10.45 0.18 2.41
C ILE A 248 -10.53 -0.58 1.10
N LEU A 249 -9.97 -1.79 1.05
CA LEU A 249 -10.03 -2.62 -0.15
C LEU A 249 -11.48 -2.98 -0.51
N ARG A 250 -12.33 -3.31 0.47
CA ARG A 250 -13.76 -3.56 0.24
C ARG A 250 -14.50 -2.36 -0.33
N ARG A 251 -14.23 -1.15 0.17
CA ARG A 251 -14.79 0.09 -0.38
C ARG A 251 -14.42 0.21 -1.85
N ASN A 252 -13.15 0.03 -2.18
CA ASN A 252 -12.65 0.16 -3.55
C ASN A 252 -13.20 -0.93 -4.48
N ILE A 253 -13.31 -2.18 -4.02
CA ILE A 253 -13.98 -3.26 -4.78
C ILE A 253 -15.47 -2.93 -4.98
N THR A 254 -16.18 -2.45 -3.95
CA THR A 254 -17.58 -2.04 -4.08
C THR A 254 -17.74 -0.97 -5.15
N ARG A 255 -16.87 0.05 -5.12
CA ARG A 255 -16.85 1.12 -6.11
C ARG A 255 -16.56 0.57 -7.52
N ALA A 256 -15.58 -0.32 -7.67
CA ALA A 256 -15.30 -0.96 -8.94
C ALA A 256 -16.52 -1.71 -9.49
N LEU A 257 -17.21 -2.51 -8.66
CA LEU A 257 -18.41 -3.25 -9.07
C LEU A 257 -19.58 -2.33 -9.43
N VAL A 258 -19.73 -1.20 -8.74
CA VAL A 258 -20.70 -0.16 -9.09
C VAL A 258 -20.39 0.41 -10.47
N LEU A 259 -19.16 0.83 -10.73
CA LEU A 259 -18.76 1.38 -12.03
C LEU A 259 -18.90 0.34 -13.16
N VAL A 260 -18.54 -0.92 -12.90
CA VAL A 260 -18.79 -2.02 -13.83
C VAL A 260 -20.27 -2.14 -14.15
N SER A 261 -21.13 -2.12 -13.14
CA SER A 261 -22.57 -2.25 -13.37
C SER A 261 -23.14 -1.10 -14.20
N MET A 262 -22.69 0.13 -13.98
CA MET A 262 -23.08 1.29 -14.79
C MET A 262 -22.65 1.07 -16.24
N ARG A 263 -21.40 0.69 -16.47
CA ARG A 263 -20.89 0.38 -17.81
C ARG A 263 -21.68 -0.72 -18.53
N MET A 264 -22.11 -1.76 -17.81
CA MET A 264 -22.96 -2.80 -18.38
C MET A 264 -24.33 -2.26 -18.80
N MET A 265 -24.93 -1.35 -18.01
CA MET A 265 -26.21 -0.70 -18.37
C MET A 265 -26.06 0.20 -19.60
N ASP A 266 -24.96 0.95 -19.71
CA ASP A 266 -24.68 1.78 -20.89
C ASP A 266 -24.54 0.95 -22.18
N ASN A 267 -24.03 -0.28 -22.06
CA ASN A 267 -23.96 -1.24 -23.16
C ASN A 267 -25.28 -1.97 -23.45
N GLY A 268 -26.35 -1.70 -22.67
CA GLY A 268 -27.64 -2.39 -22.77
C GLY A 268 -27.65 -3.82 -22.20
N GLU A 269 -26.68 -4.16 -21.36
CA GLU A 269 -26.55 -5.47 -20.71
C GLU A 269 -27.26 -5.50 -19.32
N ASP A 270 -28.53 -5.10 -19.28
CA ASP A 270 -29.28 -4.84 -18.04
C ASP A 270 -29.29 -6.02 -17.04
N ALA A 271 -29.49 -7.24 -17.55
CA ALA A 271 -29.53 -8.44 -16.72
C ALA A 271 -28.20 -8.72 -16.03
N LEU A 272 -27.10 -8.49 -16.75
CA LEU A 272 -25.74 -8.63 -16.21
C LEU A 272 -25.45 -7.54 -15.19
N ALA A 273 -25.83 -6.29 -15.49
CA ALA A 273 -25.71 -5.17 -14.55
C ALA A 273 -26.44 -5.45 -13.23
N SER A 274 -27.69 -5.94 -13.29
CA SER A 274 -28.45 -6.33 -12.09
C SER A 274 -27.77 -7.43 -11.28
N GLN A 275 -27.20 -8.44 -11.95
CA GLN A 275 -26.46 -9.52 -11.27
C GLN A 275 -25.22 -8.99 -10.55
N ILE A 276 -24.47 -8.10 -11.17
CA ILE A 276 -23.24 -7.50 -10.61
C ILE A 276 -23.58 -6.60 -9.42
N ILE A 277 -24.63 -5.77 -9.53
CA ILE A 277 -25.08 -4.94 -8.40
C ILE A 277 -25.47 -5.81 -7.23
N GLU A 278 -26.32 -6.81 -7.42
CA GLU A 278 -26.75 -7.66 -6.30
C GLU A 278 -25.55 -8.39 -5.66
N SER A 279 -24.58 -8.83 -6.47
CA SER A 279 -23.35 -9.44 -5.98
C SER A 279 -22.45 -8.45 -5.23
N SER A 280 -22.47 -7.16 -5.56
CA SER A 280 -21.65 -6.14 -4.90
C SER A 280 -22.11 -5.85 -3.46
N ARG A 281 -23.38 -6.16 -3.13
CA ARG A 281 -23.94 -5.99 -1.79
C ARG A 281 -23.11 -6.66 -0.68
N GLN A 282 -22.49 -7.81 -0.95
CA GLN A 282 -21.69 -8.54 0.05
C GLN A 282 -20.44 -7.75 0.51
N PHE A 283 -19.95 -6.83 -0.31
CA PHE A 283 -18.78 -6.00 0.00
C PHE A 283 -19.13 -4.81 0.89
N LEU A 284 -20.40 -4.45 1.03
CA LEU A 284 -20.85 -3.32 1.85
C LEU A 284 -20.53 -3.50 3.33
N PHE A 285 -19.99 -2.46 3.94
CA PHE A 285 -19.70 -2.41 5.37
C PHE A 285 -20.61 -1.39 6.05
N HIS A 286 -21.28 -1.80 7.15
CA HIS A 286 -22.32 -0.98 7.80
C HIS A 286 -21.87 0.40 8.30
N LYS A 287 -20.55 0.62 8.50
CA LYS A 287 -20.00 1.93 8.89
C LYS A 287 -19.47 2.75 7.71
N ASP A 288 -19.60 2.22 6.50
CA ASP A 288 -19.14 2.86 5.27
C ASP A 288 -20.33 3.47 4.52
N CYS A 289 -20.70 4.68 4.93
CA CYS A 289 -21.79 5.41 4.29
C CYS A 289 -21.46 5.78 2.84
N TYR A 290 -20.20 6.04 2.51
CA TYR A 290 -19.81 6.41 1.15
C TYR A 290 -20.05 5.27 0.17
N ALA A 291 -19.51 4.08 0.45
CA ALA A 291 -19.74 2.89 -0.39
C ALA A 291 -21.22 2.52 -0.48
N SER A 292 -21.95 2.63 0.65
CA SER A 292 -23.39 2.35 0.71
C SER A 292 -24.21 3.34 -0.12
N SER A 293 -23.84 4.62 -0.13
CA SER A 293 -24.49 5.66 -0.93
C SER A 293 -24.24 5.44 -2.42
N LEU A 294 -23.00 5.14 -2.83
CA LEU A 294 -22.69 4.82 -4.23
C LEU A 294 -23.45 3.59 -4.73
N TYR A 295 -23.48 2.52 -3.92
CA TYR A 295 -24.27 1.33 -4.22
C TYR A 295 -25.76 1.66 -4.37
N THR A 296 -26.32 2.47 -3.47
CA THR A 296 -27.74 2.84 -3.50
C THR A 296 -28.07 3.69 -4.72
N PHE A 297 -27.19 4.59 -5.12
CA PHE A 297 -27.31 5.36 -6.35
C PHE A 297 -27.30 4.43 -7.58
N ALA A 298 -26.34 3.51 -7.66
CA ALA A 298 -26.25 2.52 -8.74
C ALA A 298 -27.47 1.58 -8.80
N LEU A 299 -28.02 1.21 -7.65
CA LEU A 299 -29.26 0.45 -7.57
C LEU A 299 -30.45 1.26 -8.11
N GLY A 300 -30.54 2.55 -7.74
CA GLY A 300 -31.52 3.47 -8.33
C GLY A 300 -31.38 3.57 -9.85
N TYR A 301 -30.13 3.60 -10.32
CA TYR A 301 -29.81 3.60 -11.74
C TYR A 301 -30.28 2.31 -12.45
N ASN A 302 -30.01 1.15 -11.86
CA ASN A 302 -30.49 -0.12 -12.37
C ASN A 302 -32.02 -0.19 -12.43
N LEU A 303 -32.70 0.29 -11.38
CA LEU A 303 -34.17 0.34 -11.32
C LEU A 303 -34.76 1.18 -12.45
N TYR A 304 -34.11 2.31 -12.79
CA TYR A 304 -34.50 3.13 -13.94
C TYR A 304 -34.44 2.32 -15.25
N TYR A 305 -33.31 1.63 -15.52
CA TYR A 305 -33.11 0.86 -16.75
C TYR A 305 -34.06 -0.33 -16.89
N ILE A 306 -34.40 -1.02 -15.78
CA ILE A 306 -35.37 -2.12 -15.80
C ILE A 306 -36.84 -1.64 -15.81
N GLY A 307 -37.08 -0.36 -16.03
CA GLY A 307 -38.41 0.23 -16.24
C GLY A 307 -39.13 0.70 -14.96
N LYS A 308 -38.50 0.62 -13.79
CA LYS A 308 -39.03 1.15 -12.51
C LYS A 308 -38.59 2.60 -12.30
N ILE A 309 -38.95 3.45 -13.26
CA ILE A 309 -38.42 4.81 -13.43
C ILE A 309 -38.59 5.66 -12.16
N GLU A 310 -39.80 5.76 -11.61
CA GLU A 310 -40.07 6.61 -10.44
C GLU A 310 -39.29 6.16 -9.19
N GLU A 311 -39.22 4.85 -8.96
CA GLU A 311 -38.47 4.27 -7.83
C GLU A 311 -36.97 4.53 -7.97
N GLY A 312 -36.43 4.33 -9.19
CA GLY A 312 -35.02 4.57 -9.49
C GLY A 312 -34.61 6.04 -9.34
N VAL A 313 -35.43 6.94 -9.90
CA VAL A 313 -35.22 8.40 -9.80
C VAL A 313 -35.27 8.86 -8.34
N SER A 314 -36.25 8.43 -7.56
CA SER A 314 -36.35 8.78 -6.13
C SER A 314 -35.09 8.39 -5.37
N LYS A 315 -34.60 7.16 -5.57
CA LYS A 315 -33.37 6.68 -4.91
C LYS A 315 -32.13 7.48 -5.28
N MET A 316 -31.96 7.80 -6.57
CA MET A 316 -30.82 8.60 -7.01
C MET A 316 -30.87 10.02 -6.43
N GLN A 317 -32.05 10.64 -6.40
CA GLN A 317 -32.26 11.98 -5.81
C GLN A 317 -32.02 12.01 -4.30
N GLU A 318 -32.43 10.97 -3.57
CA GLU A 318 -32.15 10.83 -2.14
C GLU A 318 -30.65 10.84 -1.84
N ILE A 319 -29.84 10.14 -2.66
CA ILE A 319 -28.39 10.11 -2.50
C ILE A 319 -27.74 11.45 -2.86
N LEU A 320 -28.21 12.12 -3.93
CA LEU A 320 -27.75 13.47 -4.27
C LEU A 320 -28.02 14.46 -3.12
N HIS A 321 -29.22 14.43 -2.56
CA HIS A 321 -29.57 15.25 -1.41
C HIS A 321 -28.73 14.92 -0.17
N PHE A 322 -28.40 13.64 0.06
CA PHE A 322 -27.51 13.25 1.15
C PHE A 322 -26.12 13.89 1.02
N PHE A 323 -25.51 13.85 -0.16
CA PHE A 323 -24.18 14.45 -0.38
C PHE A 323 -24.20 15.99 -0.30
N ASP A 324 -25.27 16.63 -0.79
CA ASP A 324 -25.53 18.06 -0.57
C ASP A 324 -25.59 18.40 0.93
N LEU A 325 -26.36 17.63 1.70
CA LEU A 325 -26.58 17.86 3.14
C LEU A 325 -25.28 17.75 3.96
N ILE A 326 -24.39 16.82 3.63
CA ILE A 326 -23.11 16.65 4.33
C ILE A 326 -22.00 17.57 3.78
N GLY A 327 -22.29 18.34 2.73
CA GLY A 327 -21.36 19.29 2.12
C GLY A 327 -20.32 18.68 1.18
N ASP A 328 -20.49 17.43 0.75
CA ASP A 328 -19.58 16.78 -0.22
C ASP A 328 -19.99 17.13 -1.65
N LYS A 329 -19.63 18.35 -2.04
CA LYS A 329 -19.98 18.92 -3.35
C LYS A 329 -19.29 18.21 -4.52
N ILE A 330 -18.16 17.56 -4.29
CA ILE A 330 -17.42 16.87 -5.35
C ILE A 330 -18.22 15.64 -5.77
N THR A 331 -18.51 14.74 -4.81
CA THR A 331 -19.29 13.53 -5.07
C THR A 331 -20.71 13.86 -5.57
N GLU A 332 -21.36 14.89 -5.00
CA GLU A 332 -22.67 15.35 -5.47
C GLU A 332 -22.63 15.75 -6.95
N ASN A 333 -21.66 16.58 -7.36
CA ASN A 333 -21.56 17.05 -8.75
C ASN A 333 -21.28 15.90 -9.73
N GLU A 334 -20.43 14.95 -9.35
CA GLU A 334 -20.13 13.74 -10.13
C GLU A 334 -21.41 12.91 -10.36
N LEU A 335 -22.12 12.57 -9.28
CA LEU A 335 -23.36 11.81 -9.37
C LEU A 335 -24.47 12.60 -10.09
N GLN A 336 -24.49 13.92 -9.94
CA GLN A 336 -25.46 14.79 -10.60
C GLN A 336 -25.23 14.83 -12.11
N ALA A 337 -23.98 14.83 -12.57
CA ALA A 337 -23.64 14.75 -13.98
C ALA A 337 -24.10 13.41 -14.58
N LEU A 338 -23.91 12.31 -13.85
CA LEU A 338 -24.45 11.01 -14.23
C LEU A 338 -25.98 11.05 -14.31
N PHE A 339 -26.65 11.55 -13.28
CA PHE A 339 -28.11 11.68 -13.24
C PHE A 339 -28.70 12.49 -14.41
N GLN A 340 -28.02 13.57 -14.82
CA GLN A 340 -28.45 14.42 -15.93
C GLN A 340 -28.35 13.71 -17.28
N ARG A 341 -27.28 12.96 -17.54
CA ARG A 341 -27.11 12.19 -18.79
C ARG A 341 -28.26 11.20 -19.01
N ILE A 342 -28.69 10.56 -17.93
CA ILE A 342 -29.81 9.60 -17.91
C ILE A 342 -31.12 10.30 -18.26
N SER A 343 -31.36 11.46 -17.65
CA SER A 343 -32.55 12.27 -17.93
C SER A 343 -32.61 12.75 -19.38
N ASN A 344 -31.46 12.82 -20.06
CA ASN A 344 -31.30 13.28 -21.43
C ASN A 344 -31.16 12.14 -22.47
N ASN A 345 -31.21 10.86 -22.08
CA ASN A 345 -30.92 9.68 -22.93
C ASN A 345 -29.53 9.71 -23.61
N GLU A 346 -28.51 10.24 -22.95
CA GLU A 346 -27.12 10.21 -23.45
C GLU A 346 -26.34 9.03 -22.82
N PRO A 347 -25.60 8.22 -23.61
CA PRO A 347 -24.78 7.12 -23.06
C PRO A 347 -23.63 7.66 -22.17
N SER A 348 -23.27 6.93 -21.11
CA SER A 348 -22.24 7.40 -20.18
C SER A 348 -20.84 7.41 -20.84
N LEU A 349 -20.17 8.55 -20.71
CA LEU A 349 -18.72 8.69 -20.81
C LEU A 349 -18.21 8.80 -19.37
N ILE A 350 -18.21 7.69 -18.65
CA ILE A 350 -17.22 7.50 -17.59
C ILE A 350 -16.08 6.77 -18.24
#